data_AF-A0A0R1VXE1-F1
#
_entry.id   AF-A0A0R1VXE1-F1
#
_cell.length_a   1.000
_cell.length_b   1.000
_cell.length_c   1.000
_cell.angle_alpha   90.00
_cell.angle_beta   90.00
_cell.angle_gamma   90.00
#
_symmetry.space_group_name_H-M   'P 1'
#
loop_
_entity.id
_entity.type
_entity.pdbx_description
1 polymer ?
#
loop_
_entity_poly.entity_id
_entity_poly.type
_entity_poly.pdbx_seq_one_letter_code
_entity_poly.pdbx_strand_id
1 'polypeptide(L)' 'MESLHASFKKEEVYQWACKDYHEANSAQFSYIEGFYNSRRIISADGYLTPDKKEQLVS' A
#
# COMPACT_ATOMS: atom_id res chain seq x y z
N MET A 1 -4.37 2.01 -13.18
CA MET A 1 -3.75 2.57 -11.97
C MET A 1 -4.43 1.90 -10.78
N GLU A 2 -3.71 1.07 -10.03
CA GLU A 2 -4.28 0.56 -8.78
C GLU A 2 -4.14 1.64 -7.72
N SER A 3 -5.26 2.08 -7.15
CA SER A 3 -5.24 3.06 -6.07
C SER A 3 -4.77 2.40 -4.78
N LEU A 4 -3.95 3.11 -3.99
CA LEU A 4 -3.55 2.71 -2.64
C LEU A 4 -4.75 2.21 -1.82
N HIS A 5 -5.83 3.01 -1.78
CA HIS A 5 -7.02 2.69 -0.99
C HIS A 5 -7.75 1.42 -1.49
N ALA A 6 -7.76 1.16 -2.80
CA ALA A 6 -8.39 -0.03 -3.35
C ALA A 6 -7.58 -1.30 -2.99
N SER A 7 -6.26 -1.19 -3.06
CA SER A 7 -5.32 -2.28 -2.78
C SER A 7 -5.32 -2.62 -1.29
N PHE A 8 -5.19 -1.61 -0.44
CA PHE A 8 -5.27 -1.76 1.01
C PHE A 8 -6.58 -2.43 1.47
N LYS A 9 -7.74 -1.97 0.97
CA LYS A 9 -9.01 -2.60 1.32
C LYS A 9 -9.07 -4.07 0.92
N LYS A 10 -8.56 -4.41 -0.28
CA LYS A 10 -8.62 -5.77 -0.82
C LYS A 10 -7.65 -6.73 -0.13
N GLU A 11 -6.45 -6.26 0.18
CA GLU A 11 -5.35 -7.10 0.68
C GLU A 11 -5.34 -7.18 2.22
N GLU A 12 -5.75 -6.12 2.91
CA GLU A 12 -5.74 -6.06 4.37
C GLU A 12 -7.17 -6.12 4.94
N VAL A 13 -8.02 -5.14 4.65
CA VAL A 13 -9.32 -4.99 5.35
C VAL A 13 -10.28 -6.13 5.06
N TYR A 14 -10.43 -6.54 3.80
CA TYR A 14 -11.34 -7.62 3.40
C TYR A 14 -10.79 -9.02 3.70
N GLN A 15 -9.48 -9.17 3.90
CA GLN A 15 -8.87 -10.45 4.27
C GLN A 15 -8.80 -10.65 5.79
N TRP A 16 -8.50 -9.58 6.55
CA TRP A 16 -8.16 -9.68 7.98
C TRP A 16 -9.23 -9.10 8.93
N ALA A 17 -10.33 -8.57 8.41
CA ALA A 17 -11.48 -8.08 9.18
C ALA A 17 -11.08 -7.21 10.39
N CYS A 18 -10.67 -5.97 10.14
CA CYS A 18 -10.39 -4.99 11.20
C CYS A 18 -11.66 -4.74 12.05
N LYS A 19 -11.52 -4.78 13.37
CA LYS A 19 -12.64 -4.69 14.33
C LYS A 19 -13.12 -3.26 14.53
N ASP A 20 -12.19 -2.30 14.50
CA ASP A 20 -12.47 -0.90 14.73
C ASP A 20 -11.53 0.01 13.94
N TYR A 21 -11.80 1.32 14.02
CA TYR A 21 -11.04 2.34 13.31
C TYR A 21 -9.57 2.38 13.73
N HIS A 22 -9.26 2.14 15.01
CA HIS A 22 -7.89 2.18 15.50
C HIS A 22 -7.07 1.05 14.87
N GLU A 23 -7.62 -0.17 14.87
CA GLU A 23 -6.99 -1.31 14.21
C GLU A 23 -6.82 -1.08 12.70
N ALA A 24 -7.83 -0.54 12.02
CA ALA A 24 -7.74 -0.20 10.60
C ALA A 24 -6.66 0.85 10.31
N ASN A 25 -6.54 1.87 11.15
CA ASN A 25 -5.53 2.92 11.01
C ASN A 25 -4.11 2.38 11.24
N SER A 26 -3.92 1.53 12.25
CA SER A 26 -2.65 0.84 12.48
C SER A 26 -2.28 -0.08 11.31
N ALA A 27 -3.23 -0.89 10.83
CA ALA A 27 -3.02 -1.75 9.66
C ALA A 27 -2.67 -0.94 8.41
N GLN A 28 -3.31 0.22 8.20
CA GLN A 28 -3.01 1.12 7.09
C GLN A 28 -1.57 1.62 7.14
N PHE A 29 -1.11 2.08 8.30
CA PHE A 29 0.27 2.52 8.47
C PHE A 29 1.26 1.38 8.19
N SER A 30 1.03 0.21 8.81
CA SER A 30 1.87 -0.97 8.60
C SER A 30 1.91 -1.43 7.14
N TYR A 31 0.77 -1.39 6.45
CA TYR A 31 0.70 -1.75 5.04
C TYR A 31 1.44 -0.75 4.15
N ILE A 32 1.31 0.57 4.41
CA ILE A 32 1.98 1.60 3.61
C ILE A 32 3.50 1.51 3.76
N GLU A 33 4.00 1.61 5.00
CA GLU A 33 5.42 1.70 5.29
C GLU A 33 6.12 0.32 5.21
N GLY A 34 5.43 -0.73 5.65
CA GLY A 34 5.99 -2.08 5.69
C GLY A 34 5.95 -2.81 4.35
N PHE A 35 5.10 -2.41 3.41
CA PHE A 35 4.92 -3.11 2.15
C PHE A 35 4.71 -2.19 0.93
N TYR A 36 3.72 -1.29 0.95
CA TYR A 36 3.29 -0.57 -0.23
C TYR A 36 4.43 0.24 -0.86
N ASN A 37 5.08 1.09 -0.06
CA ASN A 37 6.11 2.00 -0.53
C ASN A 37 7.37 1.25 -1.02
N SER A 38 7.80 0.24 -0.26
CA SER A 38 9.08 -0.43 -0.44
C SER A 38 9.03 -1.70 -1.32
N ARG A 39 7.88 -2.37 -1.42
CA ARG A 39 7.77 -3.69 -2.07
C ARG A 39 6.70 -3.78 -3.15
N ARG A 40 5.69 -2.92 -3.15
CA ARG A 40 4.58 -3.06 -4.11
C ARG A 40 4.98 -2.61 -5.50
N ILE A 41 5.02 -3.55 -6.44
CA ILE A 41 5.34 -3.28 -7.83
C ILE A 41 4.10 -2.72 -8.53
N ILE A 42 4.23 -1.53 -9.12
CA ILE A 42 3.16 -0.88 -9.87
C ILE A 42 3.47 -0.98 -11.37
N SER A 43 2.70 -1.80 -12.08
CA SER A 43 2.90 -2.04 -13.53
C SER A 43 2.78 -0.76 -14.37
N ALA A 44 1.87 0.15 -13.97
CA ALA A 44 1.69 1.45 -14.62
C ALA A 44 2.92 2.37 -14.48
N ASP A 45 3.79 2.08 -13.51
CA ASP A 45 4.94 2.89 -13.14
C ASP A 45 6.26 2.25 -13.58
N GLY A 46 6.24 1.53 -14.70
CA GLY A 46 7.43 0.89 -15.23
C GLY A 46 7.92 -0.29 -14.37
N TYR A 47 7.01 -0.96 -13.66
CA TYR A 47 7.33 -2.06 -12.74
C TYR A 47 8.25 -1.65 -11.58
N LEU A 48 8.10 -0.41 -11.12
CA LEU A 48 8.81 0.11 -9.96
C LEU A 48 7.92 0.09 -8.72
N THR A 49 8.57 0.12 -7.56
CA THR A 49 7.90 0.42 -6.30
C THR A 49 7.73 1.94 -6.16
N PRO A 50 6.77 2.43 -5.36
CA PRO A 50 6.60 3.85 -5.10
C PRO A 50 7.92 4.54 -4.70
N ASP A 51 8.68 3.97 -3.75
CA ASP A 51 9.96 4.55 -3.30
C ASP A 51 10.97 4.67 -4.43
N LYS A 52 11.09 3.62 -5.25
CA LYS A 52 12.01 3.63 -6.40
C LYS A 52 11.60 4.69 -7.42
N LYS A 53 10.30 4.87 -7.63
CA LYS A 53 9.80 5.90 -8.54
C LYS A 53 10.11 7.30 -8.00
N GLU A 54 9.88 7.54 -6.72
CA GLU A 54 10.18 8.83 -6.06
C GLU A 54 11.67 9.19 -6.18
N GLN A 55 12.56 8.21 -5.99
CA GLN A 55 14.01 8.39 -6.15
C GLN A 55 14.45 8.75 -7.58
N LEU A 56 13.66 8.43 -8.60
CA LEU A 56 13.97 8.75 -10.00
C LEU A 56 13.50 10.15 -10.42
N VAL A 57 12.58 10.74 -9.65
CA VAL A 57 12.01 12.09 -9.92
C VAL A 57 12.53 13.16 -8.95
N SER A 58 13.38 12.76 -8.00
CA SER A 58 14.07 13.63 -7.04
C SER A 58 15.44 14.06 -7.57
#